data_AF-A0A2S2NVB2-F1
#
_entry.id   AF-A0A2S2NVB2-F1
#
_cell.length_a   1.000
_cell.length_b   1.000
_cell.length_c   1.000
_cell.angle_alpha   90.00
_cell.angle_beta   90.00
_cell.angle_gamma   90.00
#
_symmetry.space_group_name_H-M   'P 1'
#
loop_
_entity.id
_entity.type
_entity.pdbx_description
1 polymer ?
#
loop_
_entity_poly.entity_id
_entity_poly.type
_entity_poly.pdbx_seq_one_letter_code
_entity_poly.pdbx_strand_id
1 'polypeptide(L)'
;METIFKSKLISKNVKEKLYISYIRPVFTYACATWATTKGDEEKLSRFERKILRRIHSPVFNTETQQWELRSNAQLENLYKRENIVQYVKSIRMQWAGHAWRVDEWLIKEIMT
;
A
#
# COMPACT_ATOMS: atom_id res chain seq x y z
N MET A 1 -2.56 -16.97 3.71
CA MET A 1 -3.10 -15.61 3.51
C MET A 1 -4.18 -15.53 2.43
N GLU A 2 -4.10 -16.27 1.32
CA GLU A 2 -5.11 -16.20 0.25
C GLU A 2 -6.55 -16.49 0.71
N THR A 3 -6.73 -17.36 1.69
CA THR A 3 -8.06 -17.76 2.21
C THR A 3 -8.77 -16.63 2.95
N ILE A 4 -8.02 -15.79 3.68
CA ILE A 4 -8.57 -14.72 4.53
C ILE A 4 -9.20 -13.62 3.69
N PHE A 5 -8.51 -13.15 2.65
CA PHE A 5 -9.04 -12.11 1.77
C PHE A 5 -10.18 -12.59 0.88
N LYS A 6 -10.26 -13.91 0.62
CA LYS A 6 -11.37 -14.56 -0.09
C LYS A 6 -12.62 -14.77 0.76
N SER A 7 -12.47 -14.96 2.07
CA SER A 7 -13.58 -15.29 2.96
C SER A 7 -14.67 -14.21 2.97
N LYS A 8 -15.94 -14.61 2.85
CA LYS A 8 -17.08 -13.70 2.99
C LYS A 8 -17.48 -13.44 4.46
N LEU A 9 -16.91 -14.19 5.40
CA LEU A 9 -17.22 -14.10 6.84
C LEU A 9 -16.61 -12.86 7.50
N ILE A 10 -15.53 -12.32 6.91
CA ILE A 10 -14.78 -11.19 7.47
C ILE A 10 -15.20 -9.92 6.75
N SER A 11 -15.50 -8.86 7.51
CA SER A 11 -15.84 -7.56 6.96
C SER A 11 -14.68 -6.95 6.16
N LYS A 12 -15.02 -6.11 5.18
CA LYS A 12 -14.03 -5.42 4.34
C LYS A 12 -13.09 -4.56 5.18
N ASN A 13 -13.62 -3.83 6.16
CA ASN A 13 -12.85 -3.00 7.08
C ASN A 13 -11.79 -3.79 7.87
N VAL A 14 -12.11 -5.01 8.31
CA VAL A 14 -11.12 -5.85 9.03
C VAL A 14 -10.03 -6.34 8.09
N LYS A 15 -10.37 -6.70 6.85
CA LYS A 15 -9.38 -7.06 5.83
C LYS A 15 -8.47 -5.87 5.46
N GLU A 16 -9.02 -4.66 5.37
CA GLU A 16 -8.22 -3.44 5.18
C GLU A 16 -7.27 -3.21 6.34
N LYS A 17 -7.73 -3.36 7.59
CA LYS A 17 -6.87 -3.27 8.78
C LYS A 17 -5.73 -4.30 8.72
N LEU A 18 -6.02 -5.56 8.35
CA LEU A 18 -5.00 -6.60 8.17
C LEU A 18 -3.98 -6.26 7.08
N TYR A 19 -4.44 -5.69 5.96
CA TYR A 19 -3.54 -5.21 4.92
C TYR A 19 -2.61 -4.13 5.47
N ILE A 20 -3.16 -3.13 6.17
CA ILE A 20 -2.40 -1.99 6.70
C ILE A 20 -1.44 -2.40 7.82
N SER A 21 -1.84 -3.32 8.70
CA SER A 21 -1.06 -3.68 9.88
C SER A 21 0.00 -4.74 9.61
N TYR A 22 -0.21 -5.61 8.63
CA TYR A 22 0.66 -6.76 8.41
C TYR A 22 1.31 -6.76 7.03
N ILE A 23 0.51 -6.69 5.96
CA ILE A 23 1.04 -6.82 4.60
C ILE A 23 1.82 -5.59 4.20
N ARG A 24 1.27 -4.39 4.42
CA ARG A 24 1.87 -3.13 4.02
C ARG A 24 3.23 -2.92 4.69
N PRO A 25 3.42 -3.12 6.01
CA PRO A 25 4.73 -2.96 6.65
C PRO A 25 5.76 -3.99 6.18
N VAL A 26 5.37 -5.27 6.04
CA VAL A 26 6.27 -6.33 5.54
C VAL A 26 6.72 -6.02 4.12
N PHE A 27 5.80 -5.59 3.26
CA PHE A 27 6.11 -5.31 1.86
C PHE A 27 6.90 -4.02 1.65
N THR A 28 6.76 -3.04 2.55
CA THR A 28 7.49 -1.76 2.51
C THR A 28 8.69 -1.75 3.45
N TYR A 29 9.10 -2.92 3.93
CA TYR A 29 10.29 -3.04 4.75
C TYR A 29 11.51 -2.51 3.98
N ALA A 30 12.34 -1.72 4.67
CA ALA A 30 13.50 -1.05 4.10
C ALA A 30 13.22 -0.09 2.93
N CYS A 31 11.97 0.34 2.69
CA CYS A 31 11.67 1.27 1.60
C CYS A 31 12.35 2.65 1.76
N ALA A 32 12.82 2.97 2.97
CA ALA A 32 13.63 4.15 3.25
C ALA A 32 14.92 4.21 2.41
N THR A 33 15.52 3.07 2.10
CA THR A 33 16.80 2.98 1.36
C THR A 33 16.62 2.69 -0.14
N TRP A 34 15.39 2.50 -0.62
CA TRP A 34 15.16 2.17 -2.02
C TRP A 34 15.34 3.37 -2.96
N ALA A 35 16.17 3.20 -3.98
CA ALA A 35 16.18 4.06 -5.16
C ALA A 35 14.92 3.77 -6.01
N THR A 36 13.79 4.38 -5.64
CA THR A 36 12.50 4.14 -6.31
C THR A 36 12.44 4.89 -7.63
N THR A 37 12.27 4.18 -8.76
CA THR A 37 11.97 4.80 -10.05
C THR A 37 10.46 4.96 -10.24
N LYS A 38 10.03 5.74 -11.25
CA LYS A 38 8.61 5.82 -11.63
C LYS A 38 8.01 4.45 -11.96
N GLY A 39 8.78 3.59 -12.63
CA GLY A 39 8.35 2.22 -12.94
C GLY A 39 8.12 1.37 -11.69
N ASP A 40 8.89 1.60 -10.62
CA ASP A 40 8.71 0.90 -9.36
C ASP A 40 7.48 1.43 -8.61
N GLU A 41 7.23 2.74 -8.60
CA GLU A 41 5.99 3.33 -8.06
C GLU A 41 4.73 2.76 -8.74
N GLU A 42 4.79 2.54 -10.06
CA GLU A 42 3.71 1.91 -10.82
C GLU A 42 3.51 0.44 -10.42
N LYS A 43 4.59 -0.32 -10.20
CA LYS A 43 4.52 -1.70 -9.69
C LYS A 43 3.92 -1.74 -8.29
N LEU A 44 4.33 -0.85 -7.38
CA LEU A 44 3.77 -0.72 -6.03
C LEU A 44 2.27 -0.44 -6.11
N SER A 45 1.86 0.53 -6.92
CA SER A 45 0.45 0.88 -7.11
C SER A 45 -0.37 -0.29 -7.69
N ARG A 46 0.20 -1.05 -8.64
CA ARG A 46 -0.44 -2.24 -9.22
C ARG A 46 -0.64 -3.33 -8.17
N PHE A 47 0.35 -3.54 -7.31
CA PHE A 47 0.29 -4.50 -6.21
C PHE A 47 -0.83 -4.13 -5.21
N GLU A 48 -0.87 -2.88 -4.73
CA GLU A 48 -1.90 -2.42 -3.81
C GLU A 48 -3.30 -2.55 -4.42
N ARG A 49 -3.49 -2.10 -5.66
CA ARG A 49 -4.79 -2.24 -6.37
C ARG A 49 -5.22 -3.70 -6.50
N LYS A 50 -4.30 -4.65 -6.69
CA LYS A 50 -4.61 -6.08 -6.73
C LYS A 50 -5.16 -6.57 -5.38
N ILE A 51 -4.59 -6.11 -4.26
CA ILE A 51 -5.06 -6.45 -2.91
C ILE A 51 -6.41 -5.79 -2.64
N LEU A 52 -6.56 -4.49 -2.90
CA LEU A 52 -7.80 -3.75 -2.67
C LEU A 52 -8.97 -4.33 -3.47
N ARG A 53 -8.76 -4.75 -4.73
CA ARG A 53 -9.80 -5.47 -5.50
C ARG A 53 -10.21 -6.79 -4.86
N ARG A 54 -9.27 -7.51 -4.23
CA ARG A 54 -9.59 -8.74 -3.49
C ARG A 54 -10.46 -8.43 -2.26
N ILE A 55 -10.15 -7.35 -1.55
CA ILE A 55 -10.89 -6.91 -0.36
C ILE A 55 -12.30 -6.47 -0.72
N HIS A 56 -12.42 -5.53 -1.65
CA HIS A 56 -13.71 -4.94 -2.01
C HIS A 56 -14.57 -5.84 -2.89
N SER A 57 -13.99 -6.91 -3.46
CA SER A 57 -14.63 -7.86 -4.38
C SER A 57 -15.11 -7.17 -5.67
N PRO A 58 -15.73 -7.88 -6.64
CA PRO A 58 -16.41 -7.27 -7.78
C PRO A 58 -17.68 -6.50 -7.38
N VAL A 59 -18.18 -5.64 -8.25
CA VAL A 59 -19.47 -4.94 -8.09
C VAL A 59 -20.46 -5.49 -9.10
N PHE A 60 -21.72 -5.66 -8.70
CA PHE A 60 -22.77 -6.03 -9.63
C PHE A 60 -23.30 -4.75 -10.29
N ASN A 61 -23.23 -4.69 -11.62
CA ASN A 61 -23.78 -3.59 -12.39
C ASN A 61 -25.23 -3.95 -12.76
N THR A 62 -26.17 -3.13 -12.29
CA THR A 62 -27.61 -3.33 -12.50
C THR A 62 -28.04 -3.04 -13.94
N GLU A 63 -27.30 -2.19 -14.67
CA GLU A 63 -27.62 -1.82 -16.04
C GLU A 63 -27.20 -2.92 -17.03
N THR A 64 -25.99 -3.47 -16.85
CA THR A 64 -25.44 -4.53 -17.70
C THR A 64 -25.81 -5.93 -17.23
N GLN A 65 -26.43 -6.05 -16.04
CA GLN A 65 -26.71 -7.30 -15.33
C GLN A 65 -25.48 -8.22 -15.16
N GLN A 66 -24.28 -7.63 -15.09
CA GLN A 66 -23.01 -8.37 -15.03
C GLN A 66 -22.17 -7.99 -13.80
N TRP A 67 -21.30 -8.92 -13.40
CA TRP A 67 -20.29 -8.67 -12.37
C TRP A 67 -19.06 -8.02 -13.00
N GLU A 68 -18.77 -6.80 -12.58
CA GLU A 68 -17.66 -6.02 -13.13
C GLU A 68 -16.54 -5.84 -12.11
N LEU A 69 -15.30 -5.80 -12.61
CA LEU A 69 -14.16 -5.39 -11.81
C LEU A 69 -14.27 -3.89 -11.53
N ARG A 70 -14.03 -3.51 -10.27
CA ARG A 70 -13.98 -2.09 -9.88
C ARG A 70 -12.87 -1.33 -10.59
N SER A 71 -13.20 -0.14 -11.08
CA SER A 71 -12.26 0.79 -11.69
C SER A 71 -11.27 1.34 -10.64
N ASN A 72 -10.17 1.94 -11.11
CA ASN A 72 -9.18 2.53 -10.20
C ASN A 72 -9.78 3.68 -9.37
N ALA A 73 -10.59 4.54 -9.98
CA ALA A 73 -11.27 5.64 -9.30
C ALA A 73 -12.25 5.15 -8.22
N GLN A 74 -13.01 4.08 -8.51
CA GLN A 74 -13.90 3.47 -7.53
C GLN A 74 -13.13 2.90 -6.33
N LEU A 75 -11.97 2.26 -6.57
CA LEU A 75 -11.13 1.74 -5.49
C LEU A 75 -10.54 2.85 -4.63
N GLU A 76 -10.06 3.94 -5.25
CA GLU A 76 -9.52 5.09 -4.54
C GLU A 76 -10.59 5.75 -3.64
N ASN A 77 -11.82 5.91 -4.15
CA ASN A 77 -12.95 6.43 -3.37
C ASN A 77 -13.42 5.47 -2.26
N LEU A 78 -13.19 4.16 -2.37
CA LEU A 78 -13.53 3.20 -1.31
C LEU A 78 -12.47 3.16 -0.22
N TYR A 79 -11.20 3.19 -0.60
CA TYR A 79 -10.10 3.06 0.36
C TYR A 79 -9.90 4.33 1.19
N LYS A 80 -10.12 5.52 0.60
CA LYS A 80 -10.08 6.85 1.28
C LYS A 80 -8.87 7.09 2.18
N ARG A 81 -7.74 6.47 1.87
CA ARG A 81 -6.48 6.52 2.62
C ARG A 81 -5.33 6.78 1.65
N GLU A 82 -4.18 7.14 2.22
CA GLU A 82 -2.94 7.25 1.45
C GLU A 82 -2.65 5.93 0.72
N ASN A 83 -2.28 6.03 -0.56
CA ASN A 83 -1.85 4.87 -1.33
C ASN A 83 -0.43 4.44 -0.90
N ILE A 84 -0.02 3.25 -1.32
CA ILE A 84 1.27 2.67 -0.93
C ILE A 84 2.47 3.53 -1.36
N VAL A 85 2.35 4.25 -2.48
CA VAL A 85 3.42 5.13 -2.98
C VAL A 85 3.57 6.35 -2.07
N GLN A 86 2.45 6.96 -1.67
CA GLN A 86 2.42 8.06 -0.70
C GLN A 86 2.98 7.60 0.66
N TYR A 87 2.63 6.39 1.09
CA TYR A 87 3.17 5.80 2.31
C TYR A 87 4.69 5.56 2.26
N VAL A 88 5.21 5.03 1.15
CA VAL A 88 6.67 4.87 0.97
C VAL A 88 7.38 6.22 0.95
N LYS A 89 6.81 7.23 0.28
CA LYS A 89 7.34 8.59 0.27
C LYS A 89 7.33 9.24 1.65
N SER A 90 6.30 9.01 2.46
CA SER A 90 6.23 9.54 3.83
C SER A 90 7.28 8.90 4.73
N ILE A 91 7.52 7.60 4.64
CA ILE A 91 8.62 6.92 5.36
C ILE A 91 9.98 7.52 4.96
N ARG A 92 10.22 7.72 3.66
CA ARG A 92 11.48 8.30 3.17
C ARG A 92 11.69 9.72 3.72
N MET A 93 10.65 10.54 3.74
CA MET A 93 10.72 11.89 4.34
C MET A 93 10.99 11.83 5.86
N GLN A 94 10.34 10.90 6.58
CA GLN A 94 10.61 10.69 8.00
C GLN A 94 12.07 10.29 8.25
N TRP A 95 12.61 9.38 7.44
CA TRP A 95 13.99 8.93 7.54
C TRP A 95 14.99 10.03 7.20
N ALA A 96 14.74 10.81 6.13
CA ALA A 96 15.56 11.97 5.79
C ALA A 96 15.57 13.01 6.92
N GLY A 97 14.41 13.28 7.54
CA GLY A 97 14.32 14.17 8.69
C GLY A 97 15.02 13.61 9.93
N HIS A 98 14.99 12.29 10.14
CA HIS A 98 15.74 11.65 11.21
C HIS A 98 17.25 11.79 10.97
N ALA A 99 17.75 11.46 9.79
CA ALA A 99 19.15 11.62 9.41
C ALA A 99 19.62 13.08 9.59
N TRP A 100 18.82 14.07 9.21
CA TRP A 100 19.17 15.49 9.39
C TRP A 100 19.34 15.91 10.86
N ARG A 101 18.66 15.24 11.79
CA ARG A 101 18.73 15.54 13.24
C ARG A 101 19.81 14.77 13.98
N VAL A 102 20.44 13.79 13.34
CA VAL A 102 21.51 12.98 13.93
C VAL A 102 22.84 13.72 13.79
N ASP A 103 23.69 13.65 14.82
CA ASP A 103 25.01 14.27 14.80
C ASP A 103 25.85 13.75 13.62
N GLU A 104 26.58 14.67 13.00
CA GLU A 104 27.28 14.46 11.72
C GLU A 104 28.31 13.33 11.76
N TRP A 105 28.84 12.98 12.95
CA TRP A 105 29.80 11.89 13.14
C TRP A 105 29.15 10.50 13.02
N LEU A 106 27.91 10.34 13.51
CA LEU A 106 27.20 9.07 13.51
C LEU A 106 26.74 8.71 12.08
N ILE A 107 26.40 9.73 11.29
CA ILE A 107 26.06 9.55 9.87
C ILE A 107 27.27 9.06 9.07
N LYS A 108 28.47 9.59 9.36
CA LYS A 108 29.71 9.13 8.73
C LYS A 108 29.96 7.66 9.03
N GLU A 109 29.84 7.22 10.28
CA GLU A 109 30.04 5.82 10.67
C GLU A 109 29.08 4.83 9.97
N ILE A 110 27.81 5.22 9.78
CA ILE A 110 26.80 4.36 9.12
C ILE A 110 26.99 4.30 7.58
N MET A 111 27.62 5.31 6.99
CA MET A 111 27.83 5.41 5.54
C MET A 111 29.21 4.94 5.06
N THR A 112 30.12 4.54 5.98
CA THR A 112 31.44 3.98 5.63
C THR A 112 31.41 2.45 5.69
#